data_AF-A0A945EYV4-F1
#
_entry.id   AF-A0A945EYV4-F1
#
_cell.length_a   1.000
_cell.length_b   1.000
_cell.length_c   1.000
_cell.angle_alpha   90.00
_cell.angle_beta   90.00
_cell.angle_gamma   90.00
#
_symmetry.space_group_name_H-M   'P 1'
#
loop_
_entity.id
_entity.type
_entity.pdbx_description
1 polymer ?
#
loop_
_entity_poly.entity_id
_entity_poly.type
_entity_poly.pdbx_seq_one_letter_code
_entity_poly.pdbx_strand_id
1 'polypeptide(L)'
;KELKINFNNISQEISKGEKTYFILSLIIALTILREGAEIILFTYGMIASGEAIHNIIIGSVIGCIAGLIIGLLMYFSLVKIPLRYFFKVTTILLTFLVAGMFSHALGYLTSAGYLNELSNVVWNSSHIISNDSVIGLFLETLFGYNANPNLAQLSGYCFILLSFSCYFKQDFIVKSLRKVKILN
;
A
#
# COMPACT_ATOMS: atom_id res chain seq x y z
N LYS A 1 23.99 24.83 22.42
CA LYS A 1 22.76 25.61 22.73
C LYS A 1 22.22 26.34 21.50
N GLU A 2 23.08 26.87 20.61
CA GLU A 2 22.66 27.56 19.37
C GLU A 2 21.89 26.69 18.36
N LEU A 3 22.25 25.41 18.18
CA LEU A 3 21.51 24.49 17.30
C LEU A 3 20.03 24.30 17.71
N LYS A 4 19.73 24.30 19.01
CA LYS A 4 18.34 24.22 19.51
C LYS A 4 17.56 25.52 19.24
N ILE A 5 18.22 26.66 19.30
CA ILE A 5 17.62 27.98 19.06
C ILE A 5 17.26 28.13 17.57
N ASN A 6 18.18 27.73 16.67
CA ASN A 6 17.90 27.72 15.22
C ASN A 6 16.79 26.76 14.82
N PHE A 7 16.71 25.59 15.44
CA PHE A 7 15.65 24.61 15.12
C PHE A 7 14.26 25.11 15.51
N ASN A 8 14.12 25.79 16.64
CA ASN A 8 12.85 26.40 17.06
C ASN A 8 12.45 27.58 16.17
N ASN A 9 13.40 28.39 15.71
CA ASN A 9 13.13 29.52 14.80
C ASN A 9 12.70 29.03 13.41
N ILE A 10 13.39 28.02 12.85
CA ILE A 10 12.99 27.37 11.59
C ILE A 10 11.60 26.75 11.73
N SER A 11 11.30 26.10 12.87
CA SER A 11 9.97 25.52 13.12
C SER A 11 8.88 26.60 13.23
N GLN A 12 9.17 27.76 13.81
CA GLN A 12 8.25 28.90 13.88
C GLN A 12 8.10 29.62 12.53
N GLU A 13 9.13 29.70 11.70
CA GLU A 13 9.07 30.23 10.32
C GLU A 13 8.25 29.32 9.39
N ILE A 14 8.36 28.00 9.57
CA ILE A 14 7.49 27.01 8.94
C ILE A 14 6.05 27.21 9.40
N SER A 15 5.83 27.43 10.71
CA SER A 15 4.50 27.65 11.28
C SER A 15 3.86 29.00 10.91
N LYS A 16 4.66 29.99 10.47
CA LYS A 16 4.20 31.32 10.03
C LYS A 16 3.85 31.40 8.54
N GLY A 17 4.07 30.32 7.78
CA GLY A 17 3.63 30.21 6.37
C GLY A 17 4.66 30.61 5.31
N GLU A 18 5.82 31.17 5.69
CA GLU A 18 6.83 31.62 4.72
C GLU A 18 7.70 30.48 4.16
N LYS A 19 7.85 29.37 4.89
CA LYS A 19 8.63 28.18 4.44
C LYS A 19 7.78 26.97 4.03
N THR A 20 6.45 27.12 3.99
CA THR A 20 5.52 26.03 3.64
C THR A 20 5.73 25.50 2.22
N TYR A 21 6.11 26.36 1.26
CA TYR A 21 6.36 25.95 -0.13
C TYR A 21 7.57 25.03 -0.28
N PHE A 22 8.62 25.22 0.53
CA PHE A 22 9.80 24.37 0.50
C PHE A 22 9.48 22.95 0.98
N ILE A 23 8.72 22.82 2.07
CA ILE A 23 8.31 21.51 2.60
C ILE A 23 7.37 20.81 1.62
N LEU A 24 6.41 21.52 1.05
CA LEU A 24 5.50 20.94 0.06
C LEU A 24 6.27 20.43 -1.17
N SER A 25 7.19 21.23 -1.70
CA SER A 25 8.06 20.83 -2.81
C SER A 25 8.91 19.60 -2.45
N LEU A 26 9.49 19.56 -1.26
CA LEU A 26 10.28 18.42 -0.78
C LEU A 26 9.44 17.14 -0.67
N ILE A 27 8.24 17.21 -0.10
CA ILE A 27 7.34 16.06 0.03
C ILE A 27 6.93 15.54 -1.36
N ILE A 28 6.60 16.44 -2.28
CA ILE A 28 6.27 16.09 -3.65
C ILE A 28 7.48 15.42 -4.33
N ALA A 29 8.68 16.00 -4.20
CA ALA A 29 9.90 15.45 -4.78
C ALA A 29 10.22 14.05 -4.24
N LEU A 30 10.12 13.84 -2.92
CA LEU A 30 10.34 12.53 -2.29
C LEU A 30 9.31 11.48 -2.72
N THR A 31 8.05 11.90 -2.87
CA THR A 31 6.98 11.00 -3.34
C THR A 31 7.23 10.60 -4.80
N ILE A 32 7.56 11.54 -5.67
CA ILE A 32 7.90 11.24 -7.07
C ILE A 32 9.11 10.29 -7.15
N LEU A 33 10.13 10.53 -6.31
CA LEU A 33 11.33 9.69 -6.27
C LEU A 33 11.01 8.25 -5.85
N ARG A 34 10.21 8.05 -4.79
CA ARG A 34 9.86 6.71 -4.29
C ARG A 34 9.03 5.94 -5.32
N GLU A 35 7.93 6.51 -5.79
CA GLU A 35 7.02 5.89 -6.76
C GLU A 35 7.76 5.64 -8.09
N GLY A 36 8.64 6.55 -8.51
CA GLY A 36 9.50 6.35 -9.68
C GLY A 36 10.51 5.21 -9.49
N ALA A 37 11.17 5.12 -8.33
CA ALA A 37 12.10 4.04 -8.03
C ALA A 37 11.42 2.67 -8.02
N GLU A 38 10.19 2.59 -7.51
CA GLU A 38 9.36 1.39 -7.48
C GLU A 38 9.04 0.90 -8.91
N ILE A 39 8.65 1.80 -9.83
CA ILE A 39 8.40 1.46 -11.25
C ILE A 39 9.67 0.92 -11.91
N ILE A 40 10.83 1.56 -11.69
CA ILE A 40 12.09 1.14 -12.28
C ILE A 40 12.51 -0.24 -11.75
N LEU A 41 12.39 -0.45 -10.44
CA LEU A 41 12.78 -1.71 -9.80
C LEU A 41 11.90 -2.87 -10.27
N PHE A 42 10.58 -2.65 -10.39
CA PHE A 42 9.68 -3.67 -10.92
C PHE A 42 9.91 -3.95 -12.40
N THR A 43 10.10 -2.91 -13.21
CA THR A 43 10.40 -3.08 -14.65
C THR A 43 11.70 -3.87 -14.84
N TYR A 44 12.74 -3.54 -14.06
CA TYR A 44 14.00 -4.27 -14.08
C TYR A 44 13.83 -5.71 -13.58
N GLY A 45 13.05 -5.93 -12.53
CA GLY A 45 12.71 -7.26 -12.01
C GLY A 45 12.04 -8.14 -13.08
N MET A 46 11.12 -7.58 -13.86
CA MET A 46 10.47 -8.29 -14.97
C MET A 46 11.45 -8.64 -16.11
N ILE A 47 12.35 -7.72 -16.46
CA ILE A 47 13.40 -8.01 -17.45
C ILE A 47 14.32 -9.13 -16.93
N ALA A 48 14.70 -9.07 -15.65
CA ALA A 48 15.54 -10.07 -15.02
C ALA A 48 14.87 -11.44 -14.89
N SER A 49 13.53 -11.50 -14.80
CA SER A 49 12.77 -12.75 -14.80
C SER A 49 12.56 -13.36 -16.20
N GLY A 50 13.04 -12.71 -17.26
CA GLY A 50 12.99 -13.24 -18.63
C GLY A 50 11.74 -12.87 -19.44
N GLU A 51 10.95 -11.88 -18.98
CA GLU A 51 9.80 -11.38 -19.74
C GLU A 51 10.23 -10.68 -21.03
N ALA A 52 9.43 -10.84 -22.09
CA ALA A 52 9.74 -10.22 -23.37
C ALA A 52 9.61 -8.69 -23.26
N ILE A 53 10.65 -7.95 -23.68
CA ILE A 53 10.69 -6.48 -23.63
C ILE A 53 9.46 -5.84 -24.31
N HIS A 54 8.95 -6.46 -25.38
CA HIS A 54 7.76 -5.97 -26.07
C HIS A 54 6.50 -5.99 -25.18
N ASN A 55 6.32 -7.04 -24.36
CA ASN A 55 5.20 -7.13 -23.41
C ASN A 55 5.30 -6.04 -22.34
N ILE A 56 6.51 -5.80 -21.84
CA ILE A 56 6.78 -4.79 -20.82
C ILE A 56 6.44 -3.39 -21.34
N ILE A 57 6.86 -3.05 -22.57
CA ILE A 57 6.58 -1.75 -23.19
C ILE A 57 5.07 -1.56 -23.39
N ILE A 58 4.39 -2.56 -23.97
CA ILE A 58 2.95 -2.50 -24.24
C ILE A 58 2.19 -2.35 -22.91
N GLY A 59 2.52 -3.18 -21.91
CA GLY A 59 1.93 -3.11 -20.57
C GLY A 59 2.15 -1.76 -19.90
N SER A 60 3.36 -1.19 -20.03
CA SER A 60 3.69 0.13 -19.46
C SER A 60 2.88 1.26 -20.11
N VAL A 61 2.70 1.24 -21.43
CA VAL A 61 1.90 2.24 -22.15
C VAL A 61 0.43 2.14 -21.75
N ILE A 62 -0.13 0.92 -21.73
CA ILE A 62 -1.52 0.68 -21.32
C ILE A 62 -1.72 1.13 -19.87
N GLY A 63 -0.80 0.75 -18.97
CA GLY A 63 -0.83 1.14 -17.56
C GLY A 63 -0.73 2.65 -17.37
N CYS A 64 0.11 3.34 -18.13
CA CYS A 64 0.23 4.81 -18.09
C CYS A 64 -1.09 5.50 -18.50
N ILE A 65 -1.70 5.05 -19.61
CA ILE A 65 -2.98 5.58 -20.08
C ILE A 65 -4.09 5.32 -19.05
N ALA A 66 -4.17 4.09 -18.53
CA ALA A 66 -5.14 3.72 -17.50
C ALA A 66 -4.95 4.54 -16.21
N GLY A 67 -3.71 4.72 -15.76
CA GLY A 67 -3.36 5.53 -14.60
C GLY A 67 -3.72 7.00 -14.78
N LEU A 68 -3.51 7.56 -15.98
CA LEU A 68 -3.92 8.93 -16.31
C LEU A 68 -5.44 9.09 -16.24
N ILE A 69 -6.20 8.15 -16.81
CA ILE A 69 -7.66 8.14 -16.77
C ILE A 69 -8.17 8.06 -15.32
N ILE A 70 -7.64 7.13 -14.52
CA ILE A 70 -8.02 6.95 -13.12
C ILE A 70 -7.62 8.19 -12.29
N GLY A 71 -6.45 8.77 -12.54
CA GLY A 71 -5.98 9.99 -11.89
C GLY A 71 -6.90 11.19 -12.16
N LEU A 72 -7.33 11.38 -13.42
CA LEU A 72 -8.32 12.40 -13.77
C LEU A 72 -9.67 12.14 -13.10
N LEU A 73 -10.16 10.90 -13.12
CA LEU A 73 -11.40 10.52 -12.42
C LEU A 73 -11.32 10.82 -10.93
N MET A 74 -10.17 10.54 -10.30
CA MET A 74 -9.92 10.78 -8.89
C MET A 74 -9.89 12.27 -8.58
N TYR A 75 -9.25 13.09 -9.43
CA TYR A 75 -9.26 14.54 -9.32
C TYR A 75 -10.68 15.11 -9.32
N PHE A 76 -11.54 14.69 -10.25
CA PHE A 76 -12.95 15.10 -10.28
C PHE A 76 -13.76 14.55 -9.11
N SER A 77 -13.45 13.33 -8.65
CA SER A 77 -14.14 12.67 -7.54
C SER A 77 -13.87 13.35 -6.19
N LEU A 78 -12.65 13.87 -5.98
CA LEU A 78 -12.30 14.58 -4.75
C LEU A 78 -13.09 15.88 -4.55
N VAL A 79 -13.56 16.50 -5.63
CA VAL A 79 -14.38 17.72 -5.57
C VAL A 79 -15.83 17.41 -5.13
N LYS A 80 -16.32 16.19 -5.41
CA LYS A 80 -17.73 15.79 -5.15
C LYS A 80 -17.91 14.95 -3.89
N ILE A 81 -16.92 14.13 -3.51
CA ILE A 81 -17.04 13.14 -2.44
C ILE A 81 -16.50 13.73 -1.12
N PRO A 82 -17.19 13.53 0.03
CA PRO A 82 -16.65 13.95 1.32
C PRO A 82 -15.34 13.22 1.61
N LEU A 83 -14.26 13.97 1.85
CA LEU A 83 -12.90 13.47 2.15
C LEU A 83 -12.88 12.35 3.19
N ARG A 84 -13.81 12.36 4.16
CA ARG A 84 -13.95 11.32 5.18
C ARG A 84 -14.15 9.92 4.60
N TYR A 85 -14.97 9.77 3.55
CA TYR A 85 -15.21 8.46 2.95
C TYR A 85 -14.02 8.02 2.11
N PHE A 86 -13.39 8.96 1.41
CA PHE A 86 -12.19 8.72 0.63
C PHE A 86 -11.07 8.13 1.51
N PHE A 87 -10.72 8.78 2.62
CA PHE A 87 -9.69 8.28 3.54
C PHE A 87 -10.05 6.92 4.14
N LYS A 88 -11.33 6.66 4.44
CA LYS A 88 -11.74 5.37 4.98
C LYS A 88 -11.51 4.24 3.96
N VAL A 89 -11.88 4.47 2.70
CA VAL A 89 -11.73 3.48 1.62
C VAL A 89 -10.25 3.25 1.30
N THR A 90 -9.46 4.31 1.14
CA THR A 90 -8.02 4.16 0.84
C THR A 90 -7.25 3.49 1.97
N THR A 91 -7.60 3.75 3.22
CA THR A 91 -6.95 3.07 4.36
C THR A 91 -7.31 1.57 4.38
N ILE A 92 -8.58 1.21 4.11
CA ILE A 92 -8.97 -0.20 3.96
C ILE A 92 -8.17 -0.85 2.82
N LEU A 93 -8.08 -0.20 1.66
CA LEU A 93 -7.38 -0.73 0.49
C LEU A 93 -5.89 -0.93 0.77
N LEU A 94 -5.24 0.08 1.38
CA LEU A 94 -3.83 0.01 1.74
C LEU A 94 -3.56 -1.10 2.77
N THR A 95 -4.51 -1.37 3.66
CA THR A 95 -4.40 -2.49 4.61
C THR A 95 -4.33 -3.83 3.88
N PHE A 96 -5.20 -4.05 2.91
CA PHE A 96 -5.19 -5.27 2.10
C PHE A 96 -3.90 -5.40 1.29
N LEU A 97 -3.43 -4.30 0.70
CA LEU A 97 -2.16 -4.27 -0.04
C LEU A 97 -0.97 -4.65 0.86
N VAL A 98 -0.87 -4.07 2.06
CA VAL A 98 0.19 -4.38 3.02
C VAL A 98 0.11 -5.84 3.49
N ALA A 99 -1.10 -6.35 3.74
CA ALA A 99 -1.31 -7.75 4.09
C ALA A 99 -0.81 -8.69 2.98
N GLY A 100 -1.11 -8.37 1.72
CA GLY A 100 -0.63 -9.10 0.55
C GLY A 100 0.89 -9.07 0.41
N MET A 101 1.52 -7.89 0.45
CA MET A 101 2.98 -7.76 0.34
C MET A 101 3.72 -8.53 1.44
N PHE A 102 3.22 -8.50 2.67
CA PHE A 102 3.80 -9.28 3.77
C PHE A 102 3.63 -10.79 3.59
N SER A 103 2.47 -11.23 3.10
CA SER A 103 2.23 -12.62 2.72
C SER A 103 3.26 -13.08 1.69
N HIS A 104 3.52 -12.30 0.64
CA HIS A 104 4.57 -12.61 -0.35
C HIS A 104 5.97 -12.63 0.26
N ALA A 105 6.30 -11.69 1.16
CA ALA A 105 7.57 -11.68 1.87
C ALA A 105 7.80 -12.97 2.69
N LEU A 106 6.76 -13.45 3.37
CA LEU A 106 6.80 -14.75 4.05
C LEU A 106 6.93 -15.91 3.07
N GLY A 107 6.32 -15.80 1.89
CA GLY A 107 6.52 -16.75 0.80
C GLY A 107 7.98 -16.87 0.40
N TYR A 108 8.65 -15.74 0.13
CA TYR A 108 10.08 -15.72 -0.16
C TYR A 108 10.92 -16.27 0.99
N LEU A 109 10.53 -16.01 2.24
CA LEU A 109 11.22 -16.54 3.42
C LEU A 109 11.06 -18.06 3.57
N THR A 110 9.88 -18.61 3.24
CA THR A 110 9.68 -20.07 3.16
C THR A 110 10.51 -20.69 2.04
N SER A 111 10.57 -20.04 0.87
CA SER A 111 11.39 -20.50 -0.28
C SER A 111 12.89 -20.43 0.00
N ALA A 112 13.33 -19.52 0.88
CA ALA A 112 14.71 -19.43 1.34
C ALA A 112 15.10 -20.49 2.39
N GLY A 113 14.15 -21.35 2.81
CA GLY A 113 14.41 -22.46 3.72
C GLY A 113 14.33 -22.13 5.22
N TYR A 114 14.05 -20.88 5.60
CA TYR A 114 13.97 -20.48 7.01
C TYR A 114 12.72 -21.02 7.74
N LEU A 115 11.64 -21.27 7.00
CA LEU A 115 10.32 -21.67 7.53
C LEU A 115 9.85 -22.97 6.85
N ASN A 116 10.73 -23.97 6.75
CA ASN A 116 10.44 -25.20 6.00
C ASN A 116 9.23 -25.97 6.57
N GLU A 117 8.99 -25.89 7.89
CA GLU A 117 7.86 -26.53 8.57
C GLU A 117 6.49 -25.91 8.23
N LEU A 118 6.47 -24.62 7.84
CA LEU A 118 5.24 -23.90 7.44
C LEU A 118 5.10 -23.76 5.92
N SER A 119 5.91 -24.49 5.14
CA SER A 119 5.87 -24.49 3.67
C SER A 119 4.70 -25.30 3.09
N ASN A 120 3.97 -26.05 3.92
CA ASN A 120 2.83 -26.84 3.48
C ASN A 120 1.74 -25.94 2.87
N VAL A 121 1.32 -26.30 1.66
CA VAL A 121 0.23 -25.65 0.94
C VAL A 121 -1.08 -25.96 1.66
N VAL A 122 -1.83 -24.92 2.02
CA VAL A 122 -3.06 -25.05 2.82
C VAL A 122 -4.26 -25.39 1.95
N TRP A 123 -4.39 -24.74 0.79
CA TRP A 123 -5.46 -24.99 -0.17
C TRP A 123 -4.96 -24.82 -1.62
N ASN A 124 -5.74 -25.31 -2.57
CA ASN A 124 -5.57 -25.04 -3.99
C ASN A 124 -6.89 -24.51 -4.58
N SER A 125 -6.95 -23.21 -4.87
CA SER A 125 -8.09 -22.55 -5.53
C SER A 125 -7.82 -22.25 -7.00
N SER A 126 -6.75 -22.83 -7.58
CA SER A 126 -6.35 -22.64 -8.97
C SER A 126 -7.39 -23.14 -9.97
N HIS A 127 -8.32 -24.00 -9.54
CA HIS A 127 -9.40 -24.51 -10.37
C HIS A 127 -10.49 -23.46 -10.66
N ILE A 128 -10.63 -22.44 -9.80
CA ILE A 128 -11.65 -21.38 -9.95
C ILE A 128 -10.99 -20.10 -10.48
N ILE A 129 -9.88 -19.67 -9.87
CA ILE A 129 -9.13 -18.48 -10.28
C ILE A 129 -7.65 -18.85 -10.22
N SER A 130 -7.04 -19.02 -11.41
CA SER A 130 -5.59 -19.19 -11.54
C SER A 130 -4.88 -17.86 -11.36
N ASN A 131 -3.65 -17.90 -10.82
CA ASN A 131 -2.81 -16.71 -10.67
C ASN A 131 -2.39 -16.11 -12.02
N ASP A 132 -2.36 -16.92 -13.09
CA ASP A 132 -2.01 -16.47 -14.45
C ASP A 132 -3.15 -15.73 -15.17
N SER A 133 -4.38 -15.78 -14.63
CA SER A 133 -5.50 -15.03 -15.19
C SER A 133 -5.38 -13.55 -14.87
N VAL A 134 -5.81 -12.66 -15.78
CA VAL A 134 -5.82 -11.20 -15.55
C VAL A 134 -6.58 -10.84 -14.27
N ILE A 135 -7.68 -11.54 -13.98
CA ILE A 135 -8.44 -11.35 -12.74
C ILE A 135 -7.63 -11.84 -11.54
N GLY A 136 -6.96 -12.99 -11.65
CA GLY A 136 -6.10 -13.53 -10.60
C GLY A 136 -4.99 -12.56 -10.23
N LEU A 137 -4.27 -12.04 -11.22
CA LEU A 137 -3.19 -11.08 -11.04
C LEU A 137 -3.67 -9.73 -10.48
N PHE A 138 -4.87 -9.29 -10.87
CA PHE A 138 -5.50 -8.09 -10.28
C PHE A 138 -5.86 -8.29 -8.80
N LEU A 139 -6.38 -9.47 -8.43
CA LEU A 139 -6.69 -9.80 -7.03
C LEU A 139 -5.42 -10.04 -6.22
N GLU A 140 -4.39 -10.63 -6.81
CA GLU A 140 -3.07 -10.82 -6.21
C GLU A 140 -2.45 -9.46 -5.87
N THR A 141 -2.42 -8.54 -6.83
CA THR A 141 -1.82 -7.21 -6.66
C THR A 141 -2.59 -6.30 -5.69
N LEU A 142 -3.93 -6.32 -5.70
CA LEU A 142 -4.73 -5.46 -4.81
C LEU A 142 -5.01 -6.06 -3.43
N PHE A 143 -5.29 -7.36 -3.38
CA PHE A 143 -5.76 -8.04 -2.17
C PHE A 143 -4.76 -9.07 -1.63
N GLY A 144 -3.65 -9.35 -2.32
CA GLY A 144 -2.71 -10.39 -1.92
C GLY A 144 -3.24 -11.81 -2.12
N TYR A 145 -4.18 -12.00 -3.05
CA TYR A 145 -4.72 -13.32 -3.37
C TYR A 145 -3.61 -14.23 -3.91
N ASN A 146 -3.54 -15.46 -3.39
CA ASN A 146 -2.70 -16.52 -3.93
C ASN A 146 -3.53 -17.80 -4.02
N ALA A 147 -3.57 -18.42 -5.20
CA ALA A 147 -4.30 -19.67 -5.43
C ALA A 147 -3.76 -20.85 -4.60
N ASN A 148 -2.48 -20.82 -4.19
CA ASN A 148 -1.83 -21.89 -3.41
C ASN A 148 -1.01 -21.28 -2.25
N PRO A 149 -1.64 -20.75 -1.20
CA PRO A 149 -0.93 -20.12 -0.11
C PRO A 149 -0.34 -21.17 0.84
N ASN A 150 0.90 -20.92 1.27
CA ASN A 150 1.54 -21.67 2.35
C ASN A 150 0.98 -21.23 3.72
N LEU A 151 1.14 -22.08 4.73
CA LEU A 151 0.63 -21.79 6.07
C LEU A 151 1.23 -20.50 6.66
N ALA A 152 2.52 -20.24 6.40
CA ALA A 152 3.17 -18.98 6.77
C ALA A 152 2.50 -17.76 6.10
N GLN A 153 2.27 -17.82 4.79
CA GLN A 153 1.65 -16.75 4.00
C GLN A 153 0.25 -16.41 4.53
N LEU A 154 -0.58 -17.44 4.74
CA LEU A 154 -1.94 -17.28 5.27
C LEU A 154 -1.92 -16.68 6.69
N SER A 155 -1.04 -17.18 7.56
CA SER A 155 -0.93 -16.69 8.94
C SER A 155 -0.50 -15.22 9.00
N GLY A 156 0.45 -14.81 8.15
CA GLY A 156 0.92 -13.43 8.08
C GLY A 156 -0.14 -12.48 7.54
N TYR A 157 -0.89 -12.91 6.53
CA TYR A 157 -2.00 -12.16 5.99
C TYR A 157 -3.09 -11.91 7.06
N CYS A 158 -3.50 -12.97 7.77
CA CYS A 158 -4.45 -12.85 8.88
C CYS A 158 -3.91 -11.97 10.01
N PHE A 159 -2.62 -12.08 10.34
CA PHE A 159 -1.98 -11.28 11.38
C PHE A 159 -2.12 -9.77 11.10
N ILE A 160 -1.84 -9.34 9.86
CA ILE A 160 -1.96 -7.92 9.49
C ILE A 160 -3.41 -7.45 9.54
N LEU A 161 -4.36 -8.24 9.01
CA LEU A 161 -5.77 -7.88 9.04
C LEU A 161 -6.32 -7.80 10.47
N LEU A 162 -5.91 -8.70 11.37
CA LEU A 162 -6.28 -8.67 12.77
C LEU A 162 -5.69 -7.47 13.49
N SER A 163 -4.40 -7.19 13.27
CA SER A 163 -3.71 -6.02 13.82
C SER A 163 -4.42 -4.73 13.43
N PHE A 164 -4.73 -4.57 12.15
CA PHE A 164 -5.43 -3.40 11.64
C PHE A 164 -6.87 -3.31 12.15
N SER A 165 -7.61 -4.44 12.19
CA SER A 165 -8.97 -4.48 12.74
C SER A 165 -9.02 -4.11 14.22
N CYS A 166 -8.00 -4.50 14.99
CA CYS A 166 -7.85 -4.13 16.39
C CYS A 166 -7.61 -2.61 16.54
N TYR A 167 -6.69 -2.06 15.72
CA TYR A 167 -6.39 -0.63 15.69
C TYR A 167 -7.64 0.21 15.36
N PHE A 168 -8.39 -0.19 14.33
CA PHE A 168 -9.58 0.55 13.90
C PHE A 168 -10.72 0.50 14.94
N LYS A 169 -10.86 -0.63 15.65
CA LYS A 169 -11.79 -0.74 16.79
C LYS A 169 -11.40 0.20 17.94
N GLN A 170 -10.11 0.33 18.23
CA GLN A 170 -9.61 1.20 19.29
C GLN A 170 -9.92 2.67 19.02
N ASP A 171 -9.70 3.16 17.79
CA ASP A 171 -10.03 4.53 17.38
C ASP A 171 -11.53 4.85 17.50
N PHE A 172 -12.39 3.87 17.18
CA PHE A 172 -13.83 4.01 17.33
C PHE A 172 -14.27 4.05 18.79
N ILE A 173 -13.75 3.16 19.63
CA ILE A 173 -14.04 3.10 21.08
C ILE A 173 -13.60 4.39 21.77
N VAL A 174 -12.39 4.88 21.47
CA VAL A 174 -11.85 6.12 22.07
C VAL A 174 -12.69 7.34 21.67
N LYS A 175 -13.15 7.44 20.41
CA LYS A 175 -14.06 8.52 19.98
C LYS A 175 -15.45 8.41 20.62
N SER A 176 -15.97 7.21 20.81
CA SER A 176 -17.26 6.97 21.48
C SER A 176 -17.23 7.41 22.95
N LEU A 177 -16.19 7.00 23.70
CA LEU A 177 -16.01 7.36 25.11
C LEU A 177 -15.79 8.87 25.30
N ARG A 178 -15.08 9.53 24.38
CA ARG A 178 -14.91 10.99 24.40
C ARG A 178 -16.22 11.74 24.17
N LYS A 179 -17.13 11.19 23.36
CA LYS A 179 -18.46 11.78 23.12
C LYS A 179 -19.36 11.68 24.36
N VAL A 180 -19.31 10.56 25.08
CA VAL A 180 -20.06 10.35 26.33
C VAL A 180 -19.57 11.28 27.44
N LYS A 181 -18.26 11.54 27.52
CA LYS A 181 -17.67 12.42 28.54
C LYS A 181 -17.92 13.92 28.32
N ILE A 182 -18.44 14.34 27.17
CA ILE A 182 -18.79 15.74 26.86
C ILE A 182 -20.28 16.01 27.14
N LEU A 183 -21.09 14.96 27.32
CA LEU A 183 -22.55 15.04 27.54
C LEU A 183 -22.96 14.87 29.01
N ASN A 184 -21.99 14.69 29.92
CA ASN A 184 -22.13 14.71 31.38
C ASN A 184 -21.21 15.78 31.94
#